data_AF-A0A7C8UKJ8-F1
#
_entry.id   AF-A0A7C8UKJ8-F1
#
_cell.length_a   1.000
_cell.length_b   1.000
_cell.length_c   1.000
_cell.angle_alpha   90.00
_cell.angle_beta   90.00
_cell.angle_gamma   90.00
#
_symmetry.space_group_name_H-M   'P 1'
#
loop_
_entity.id
_entity.type
_entity.pdbx_description
1 polymer ?
#
loop_
_entity_poly.entity_id
_entity_poly.type
_entity_poly.pdbx_seq_one_letter_code
_entity_poly.pdbx_strand_id
1 'polypeptide(L)'
;MTRSFLNNAVFVYSLLAFYTDPAHSSFHNRHAHMRRNGALTKRSGVPSYDGWSLSWSDDFTGPANTLPSSSNWLWDLGTSYPGGPSNWGTGEIQTYVKSTSNSYLDGDGNLNIVPLKSSSGQWTSARMESVGTYRCVPGRKLLIEASIKLPNTPDSSQWGIWPAFWTMGAAFRKNGYTGWPYTGELDVMEAVNGQGTGYNTVHCGVYPGGVCNEPNGIGFTSPFTKGEFHTFSLLIDRTAGTWQNEFISWQRDGVEKFRVWGSRVGDEYTWGNLTHLPMFILLDVAIGGALPNAIAGFWTPTADTIGGLGSAMIIDYVAVYNSLSNTTSSSISSTTTTQTSTLSTTSRVTSQSSSVPATTRTSTSVVKTTTRTTTTTAKTTPKTTAKTTAKTTAKTTPKTTARTTAKTTTRKA
;
A
#
# COMPACT_ATOMS: atom_id res chain seq x y z
N MET A 1 37.21 -46.82 4.67
CA MET A 1 37.94 -45.59 4.28
C MET A 1 37.96 -45.51 2.77
N THR A 2 37.27 -44.48 2.24
CA THR A 2 37.51 -43.65 1.03
C THR A 2 38.39 -44.14 -0.12
N ARG A 3 38.15 -43.85 -1.41
CA ARG A 3 37.03 -43.32 -2.25
C ARG A 3 37.56 -43.36 -3.71
N SER A 4 36.67 -43.41 -4.70
CA SER A 4 36.95 -43.62 -6.14
C SER A 4 36.33 -42.52 -7.03
N PHE A 5 36.70 -42.54 -8.33
CA PHE A 5 36.07 -41.98 -9.56
C PHE A 5 36.66 -40.65 -10.13
N LEU A 6 37.32 -40.61 -11.32
CA LEU A 6 36.93 -40.74 -12.77
C LEU A 6 36.52 -39.38 -13.40
N ASN A 7 36.52 -39.05 -14.70
CA ASN A 7 37.23 -39.36 -15.97
C ASN A 7 36.60 -38.46 -17.10
N ASN A 8 37.40 -37.98 -18.06
CA ASN A 8 37.20 -37.81 -19.53
C ASN A 8 35.92 -37.28 -20.27
N ALA A 9 36.19 -36.38 -21.26
CA ALA A 9 35.88 -36.41 -22.73
C ALA A 9 34.68 -35.65 -23.42
N VAL A 10 35.06 -34.77 -24.37
CA VAL A 10 34.71 -34.58 -25.83
C VAL A 10 33.25 -34.65 -26.37
N PHE A 11 32.78 -33.67 -27.18
CA PHE A 11 32.33 -33.80 -28.61
C PHE A 11 31.70 -32.53 -29.25
N VAL A 12 31.78 -32.48 -30.59
CA VAL A 12 31.37 -31.46 -31.60
C VAL A 12 29.95 -31.74 -32.15
N TYR A 13 29.20 -30.74 -32.68
CA TYR A 13 28.47 -30.74 -34.00
C TYR A 13 27.52 -29.53 -34.24
N SER A 14 27.42 -29.14 -35.52
CA SER A 14 26.49 -28.14 -36.12
C SER A 14 25.11 -28.71 -36.47
N LEU A 15 24.05 -27.89 -36.60
CA LEU A 15 22.86 -28.22 -37.43
C LEU A 15 22.00 -26.98 -37.85
N LEU A 16 21.93 -26.76 -39.16
CA LEU A 16 20.82 -26.41 -40.08
C LEU A 16 19.57 -25.57 -39.69
N ALA A 17 19.15 -24.77 -40.69
CA ALA A 17 17.87 -24.06 -40.83
C ALA A 17 16.80 -24.87 -41.61
N PHE A 18 15.51 -24.70 -41.27
CA PHE A 18 14.35 -24.99 -42.14
C PHE A 18 13.12 -24.11 -41.79
N TYR A 19 12.68 -23.34 -42.80
CA TYR A 19 11.32 -23.03 -43.31
C TYR A 19 10.03 -23.01 -42.41
N THR A 20 9.39 -21.83 -42.43
CA THR A 20 7.94 -21.42 -42.54
C THR A 20 6.77 -22.06 -41.73
N ASP A 21 5.96 -21.13 -41.19
CA ASP A 21 4.61 -21.14 -40.54
C ASP A 21 3.46 -21.73 -41.42
N PRO A 22 2.28 -22.17 -40.86
CA PRO A 22 1.18 -21.23 -40.56
C PRO A 22 0.23 -21.57 -39.37
N ALA A 23 -0.16 -20.52 -38.64
CA ALA A 23 -1.51 -20.10 -38.17
C ALA A 23 -2.53 -21.09 -37.54
N HIS A 24 -3.03 -20.73 -36.33
CA HIS A 24 -4.41 -20.80 -35.76
C HIS A 24 -4.30 -20.85 -34.21
N SER A 25 -5.03 -20.14 -33.34
CA SER A 25 -6.13 -19.20 -33.44
C SER A 25 -6.23 -18.35 -32.14
N SER A 26 -6.62 -17.10 -32.34
CA SER A 26 -7.27 -16.13 -31.44
C SER A 26 -7.76 -16.55 -30.05
N PHE A 27 -7.27 -15.86 -29.02
CA PHE A 27 -8.09 -15.11 -28.06
C PHE A 27 -7.30 -13.89 -27.56
N HIS A 28 -7.45 -12.76 -28.26
CA HIS A 28 -6.96 -11.47 -27.79
C HIS A 28 -7.99 -10.87 -26.82
N ASN A 29 -7.76 -10.99 -25.52
CA ASN A 29 -8.28 -10.01 -24.57
C ASN A 29 -7.45 -8.73 -24.74
N ARG A 30 -8.05 -7.74 -25.42
CA ARG A 30 -7.53 -6.37 -25.48
C ARG A 30 -7.66 -5.73 -24.09
N HIS A 31 -6.70 -6.00 -23.22
CA HIS A 31 -6.39 -5.05 -22.16
C HIS A 31 -5.70 -3.87 -22.83
N ALA A 32 -6.30 -2.68 -22.72
CA ALA A 32 -5.70 -1.44 -23.16
C ALA A 32 -4.36 -1.27 -22.45
N HIS A 33 -3.27 -1.63 -23.13
CA HIS A 33 -1.92 -1.39 -22.66
C HIS A 33 -1.72 0.12 -22.57
N MET A 34 -1.52 0.65 -21.36
CA MET A 34 -0.88 1.94 -21.17
C MET A 34 0.55 1.83 -21.72
N ARG A 35 0.73 2.10 -23.01
CA ARG A 35 2.08 2.21 -23.59
C ARG A 35 2.57 3.64 -23.40
N ARG A 36 3.70 3.80 -22.70
CA ARG A 36 4.59 4.95 -22.88
C ARG A 36 5.94 4.47 -23.38
N ASN A 37 6.45 5.14 -24.41
CA ASN A 37 7.81 5.00 -24.93
C ASN A 37 8.71 6.08 -24.29
N GLY A 38 9.91 5.71 -23.86
CA GLY A 38 11.03 6.63 -23.60
C GLY A 38 11.42 6.78 -22.12
N ALA A 39 12.73 6.66 -21.84
CA ALA A 39 13.34 6.92 -20.54
C ALA A 39 13.02 8.35 -20.07
N LEU A 40 12.45 8.48 -18.87
CA LEU A 40 11.86 9.72 -18.38
C LEU A 40 12.86 10.53 -17.54
N THR A 41 13.40 11.60 -18.13
CA THR A 41 13.71 12.81 -17.37
C THR A 41 12.38 13.40 -16.88
N LYS A 42 12.23 13.61 -15.55
CA LYS A 42 11.14 14.31 -14.82
C LYS A 42 9.82 14.54 -15.60
N ARG A 43 8.71 13.92 -15.16
CA ARG A 43 7.39 14.15 -15.78
C ARG A 43 6.87 15.56 -15.45
N SER A 44 6.06 16.11 -16.35
CA SER A 44 5.39 17.43 -16.26
C SER A 44 4.26 17.51 -15.21
N GLY A 45 4.28 16.66 -14.18
CA GLY A 45 3.23 16.53 -13.15
C GLY A 45 2.52 15.17 -13.12
N VAL A 46 1.58 15.04 -12.19
CA VAL A 46 0.77 13.84 -11.95
C VAL A 46 -0.04 13.47 -13.20
N PRO A 47 0.04 12.23 -13.71
CA PRO A 47 -0.65 11.84 -14.94
C PRO A 47 -2.17 11.78 -14.77
N SER A 48 -2.90 12.01 -15.87
CA SER A 48 -4.31 11.65 -16.00
C SER A 48 -4.47 10.35 -16.79
N TYR A 49 -5.53 9.60 -16.50
CA TYR A 49 -5.85 8.34 -17.15
C TYR A 49 -7.31 8.31 -17.57
N ASP A 50 -7.57 7.95 -18.83
CA ASP A 50 -8.93 7.84 -19.37
C ASP A 50 -9.75 6.82 -18.58
N GLY A 51 -10.97 7.20 -18.20
CA GLY A 51 -11.84 6.36 -17.37
C GLY A 51 -11.50 6.36 -15.88
N TRP A 52 -10.58 7.23 -15.42
CA TRP A 52 -10.21 7.39 -14.03
C TRP A 52 -10.41 8.82 -13.54
N SER A 53 -10.73 8.96 -12.26
CA SER A 53 -10.71 10.23 -11.54
C SER A 53 -9.54 10.23 -10.56
N LEU A 54 -8.71 11.27 -10.62
CA LEU A 54 -7.72 11.56 -9.59
C LEU A 54 -8.47 11.87 -8.29
N SER A 55 -8.26 11.05 -7.28
CA SER A 55 -8.92 11.18 -5.97
C SER A 55 -8.06 11.95 -4.98
N TRP A 56 -6.75 11.79 -5.08
CA TRP A 56 -5.75 12.51 -4.29
C TRP A 56 -4.38 12.38 -4.95
N SER A 57 -3.53 13.38 -4.77
CA SER A 57 -2.11 13.29 -5.09
C SER A 57 -1.29 14.24 -4.23
N ASP A 58 0.01 13.95 -4.16
CA ASP A 58 1.06 14.91 -3.83
C ASP A 58 2.08 14.88 -4.97
N ASP A 59 2.29 16.02 -5.63
CA ASP A 59 3.25 16.20 -6.72
C ASP A 59 4.59 16.77 -6.22
N PHE A 60 4.71 16.95 -4.90
CA PHE A 60 5.91 17.44 -4.22
C PHE A 60 6.45 18.77 -4.77
N THR A 61 5.58 19.58 -5.38
CA THR A 61 5.93 20.94 -5.80
C THR A 61 6.06 21.84 -4.57
N GLY A 62 7.22 22.48 -4.39
CA GLY A 62 7.45 23.44 -3.33
C GLY A 62 8.89 23.96 -3.32
N PRO A 63 9.22 24.92 -2.45
CA PRO A 63 10.57 25.45 -2.34
C PRO A 63 11.59 24.37 -1.96
N ALA A 64 12.83 24.53 -2.41
CA ALA A 64 13.92 23.65 -2.02
C ALA A 64 14.14 23.63 -0.50
N ASN A 65 14.54 22.48 0.04
CA ASN A 65 14.86 22.27 1.45
C ASN A 65 13.69 22.57 2.40
N THR A 66 12.46 22.31 1.97
CA THR A 66 11.27 22.31 2.86
C THR A 66 10.73 20.91 3.05
N LEU A 67 10.02 20.67 4.15
CA LEU A 67 9.27 19.42 4.33
C LEU A 67 8.07 19.37 3.36
N PRO A 68 7.65 18.18 2.91
CA PRO A 68 6.32 17.97 2.32
C PRO A 68 5.19 18.50 3.19
N SER A 69 4.02 18.75 2.61
CA SER A 69 2.89 19.31 3.35
C SER A 69 2.41 18.37 4.46
N SER A 70 2.28 18.89 5.68
CA SER A 70 1.67 18.14 6.80
C SER A 70 0.16 17.96 6.66
N SER A 71 -0.48 18.57 5.67
CA SER A 71 -1.86 18.22 5.28
C SER A 71 -1.93 16.86 4.59
N ASN A 72 -0.82 16.43 3.99
CA ASN A 72 -0.71 15.19 3.22
C ASN A 72 0.02 14.10 4.00
N TRP A 73 1.00 14.47 4.83
CA TRP A 73 1.90 13.50 5.47
C TRP A 73 2.02 13.65 6.98
N LEU A 74 2.06 12.49 7.64
CA LEU A 74 2.49 12.29 9.02
C LEU A 74 3.92 11.75 9.01
N TRP A 75 4.70 12.03 10.06
CA TRP A 75 6.04 11.45 10.24
C TRP A 75 6.01 10.49 11.41
N ASP A 76 6.53 9.31 11.14
CA ASP A 76 6.82 8.30 12.14
C ASP A 76 8.20 8.59 12.73
N LEU A 77 8.29 8.64 14.06
CA LEU A 77 9.49 9.12 14.76
C LEU A 77 10.09 8.04 15.65
N GLY A 78 11.41 8.04 15.77
CA GLY A 78 12.13 7.12 16.63
C GLY A 78 12.37 5.76 15.98
N THR A 79 12.36 4.72 16.80
CA THR A 79 12.63 3.33 16.41
C THR A 79 11.40 2.43 16.52
N SER A 80 10.22 2.99 16.80
CA SER A 80 8.95 2.27 16.84
C SER A 80 7.77 3.25 16.81
N TYR A 81 6.59 2.77 16.44
CA TYR A 81 5.35 3.44 16.82
C TYR A 81 5.24 3.55 18.36
N PRO A 82 4.48 4.51 18.89
CA PRO A 82 4.14 4.56 20.31
C PRO A 82 3.43 3.26 20.75
N GLY A 83 4.09 2.46 21.58
CA GLY A 83 3.58 1.15 22.03
C GLY A 83 3.68 0.02 20.99
N GLY A 84 4.26 0.29 19.82
CA GLY A 84 4.52 -0.70 18.78
C GLY A 84 5.77 -1.54 19.06
N PRO A 85 6.08 -2.51 18.18
CA PRO A 85 7.29 -3.31 18.29
C PRO A 85 8.55 -2.44 18.15
N SER A 86 9.58 -2.76 18.93
CA SER A 86 10.90 -2.12 18.82
C SER A 86 11.53 -2.35 17.45
N ASN A 87 12.35 -1.40 17.00
CA ASN A 87 13.04 -1.45 15.70
C ASN A 87 12.05 -1.74 14.56
N TRP A 88 10.90 -1.08 14.63
CA TRP A 88 9.77 -1.19 13.69
C TRP A 88 9.27 -2.62 13.42
N GLY A 89 9.61 -3.59 14.29
CA GLY A 89 9.29 -5.01 14.11
C GLY A 89 10.19 -5.77 13.13
N THR A 90 11.10 -5.08 12.45
CA THR A 90 11.96 -5.64 11.39
C THR A 90 13.42 -5.79 11.85
N GLY A 91 13.81 -5.16 12.96
CA GLY A 91 15.21 -5.11 13.41
C GLY A 91 16.06 -4.10 12.66
N GLU A 92 15.44 -3.18 11.92
CA GLU A 92 16.10 -2.02 11.32
C GLU A 92 16.73 -1.09 12.39
N ILE A 93 17.78 -0.35 12.04
CA ILE A 93 18.68 0.28 13.02
C ILE A 93 18.69 1.81 13.02
N GLN A 94 18.01 2.45 12.07
CA GLN A 94 17.93 3.89 11.99
C GLN A 94 16.91 4.46 12.98
N THR A 95 17.12 5.71 13.38
CA THR A 95 16.10 6.54 14.02
C THR A 95 15.39 7.36 12.96
N TYR A 96 14.08 7.18 12.78
CA TYR A 96 13.32 8.05 11.90
C TYR A 96 13.11 9.43 12.55
N VAL A 97 13.30 10.48 11.76
CA VAL A 97 13.21 11.87 12.22
C VAL A 97 12.41 12.72 11.25
N LYS A 98 11.73 13.75 11.79
CA LYS A 98 11.14 14.83 10.99
C LYS A 98 12.16 15.95 10.85
N SER A 99 13.03 15.83 9.85
CA SER A 99 14.07 16.81 9.52
C SER A 99 14.21 16.97 8.02
N THR A 100 14.47 18.18 7.55
CA THR A 100 14.79 18.42 6.13
C THR A 100 16.12 17.80 5.71
N SER A 101 16.93 17.31 6.65
CA SER A 101 18.10 16.49 6.32
C SER A 101 17.73 15.09 5.81
N ASN A 102 16.54 14.58 6.16
CA ASN A 102 16.13 13.20 5.87
C ASN A 102 14.89 13.11 4.97
N SER A 103 14.02 14.12 4.95
CA SER A 103 12.91 14.21 3.99
C SER A 103 12.75 15.65 3.55
N TYR A 104 12.94 15.97 2.28
CA TYR A 104 12.80 17.34 1.78
C TYR A 104 12.38 17.42 0.31
N LEU A 105 11.73 18.53 -0.03
CA LEU A 105 11.48 18.94 -1.41
C LEU A 105 12.75 19.53 -2.00
N ASP A 106 13.16 19.12 -3.20
CA ASP A 106 14.37 19.63 -3.85
C ASP A 106 14.20 21.00 -4.53
N GLY A 107 12.98 21.52 -4.64
CA GLY A 107 12.67 22.72 -5.43
C GLY A 107 12.37 22.43 -6.91
N ASP A 108 12.64 21.20 -7.33
CA ASP A 108 12.43 20.67 -8.67
C ASP A 108 11.27 19.67 -8.70
N GLY A 109 10.32 19.76 -7.76
CA GLY A 109 9.12 18.93 -7.74
C GLY A 109 9.38 17.47 -7.38
N ASN A 110 10.38 17.18 -6.54
CA ASN A 110 10.54 15.84 -5.98
C ASN A 110 10.69 15.89 -4.46
N LEU A 111 10.13 14.88 -3.80
CA LEU A 111 10.50 14.49 -2.44
C LEU A 111 11.77 13.64 -2.49
N ASN A 112 12.72 13.94 -1.61
CA ASN A 112 13.90 13.13 -1.36
C ASN A 112 13.81 12.56 0.06
N ILE A 113 13.74 11.24 0.20
CA ILE A 113 13.94 10.55 1.49
C ILE A 113 15.39 10.04 1.53
N VAL A 114 16.17 10.58 2.45
CA VAL A 114 17.63 10.41 2.49
C VAL A 114 18.07 9.80 3.82
N PRO A 115 18.58 8.55 3.82
CA PRO A 115 19.19 7.99 5.02
C PRO A 115 20.57 8.63 5.23
N LEU A 116 20.91 8.99 6.46
CA LEU A 116 22.19 9.62 6.82
C LEU A 116 22.92 8.80 7.87
N LYS A 117 24.23 8.65 7.68
CA LYS A 117 25.14 7.98 8.62
C LYS A 117 26.04 9.03 9.26
N SER A 118 26.02 9.13 10.59
CA SER A 118 26.94 9.99 11.33
C SER A 118 28.37 9.43 11.30
N SER A 119 29.35 10.25 11.70
CA SER A 119 30.73 9.79 11.91
C SER A 119 30.87 8.74 13.01
N SER A 120 29.92 8.68 13.95
CA SER A 120 29.82 7.65 14.99
C SER A 120 29.04 6.40 14.54
N GLY A 121 28.65 6.31 13.26
CA GLY A 121 27.94 5.17 12.68
C GLY A 121 26.45 5.11 13.00
N GLN A 122 25.87 6.15 13.60
CA GLN A 122 24.44 6.23 13.87
C GLN A 122 23.67 6.60 12.61
N TRP A 123 22.53 5.95 12.40
CA TRP A 123 21.69 6.17 11.23
C TRP A 123 20.44 6.98 11.56
N THR A 124 20.12 7.95 10.70
CA THR A 124 18.80 8.57 10.64
C THR A 124 18.19 8.39 9.27
N SER A 125 16.86 8.40 9.19
CA SER A 125 16.12 8.40 7.93
C SER A 125 14.75 9.08 8.13
N ALA A 126 13.85 8.98 7.16
CA ALA A 126 12.46 9.38 7.33
C ALA A 126 11.51 8.23 6.94
N ARG A 127 10.40 8.16 7.69
CA ARG A 127 9.25 7.32 7.42
C ARG A 127 8.01 8.20 7.49
N MET A 128 7.24 8.20 6.42
CA MET A 128 6.11 9.08 6.25
C MET A 128 4.88 8.27 5.90
N GLU A 129 3.73 8.71 6.43
CA GLU A 129 2.45 8.09 6.13
C GLU A 129 1.44 9.12 5.63
N SER A 130 0.55 8.74 4.71
CA SER A 130 -0.49 9.65 4.23
C SER A 130 -1.49 9.99 5.35
N VAL A 131 -1.83 11.27 5.53
CA VAL A 131 -2.92 11.69 6.45
C VAL A 131 -4.24 11.04 6.03
N GLY A 132 -4.50 11.06 4.72
CA GLY A 132 -5.66 10.43 4.11
C GLY A 132 -5.61 8.89 4.18
N THR A 133 -6.79 8.29 4.04
CA THR A 133 -6.94 6.84 3.81
C THR A 133 -7.78 6.64 2.55
N TYR A 134 -7.48 5.60 1.80
CA TYR A 134 -8.01 5.35 0.47
C TYR A 134 -8.58 3.94 0.41
N ARG A 135 -9.65 3.75 -0.35
CA ARG A 135 -10.28 2.43 -0.50
C ARG A 135 -10.76 2.24 -1.93
N CYS A 136 -10.79 1.00 -2.39
CA CYS A 136 -11.45 0.67 -3.63
C CYS A 136 -12.97 0.69 -3.43
N VAL A 137 -13.66 1.55 -4.17
CA VAL A 137 -15.13 1.59 -4.19
C VAL A 137 -15.65 0.23 -4.69
N PRO A 138 -16.69 -0.36 -4.07
CA PRO A 138 -17.29 -1.61 -4.54
C PRO A 138 -17.68 -1.52 -6.03
N GLY A 139 -17.40 -2.57 -6.80
CA GLY A 139 -17.69 -2.61 -8.23
C GLY A 139 -16.80 -1.72 -9.10
N ARG A 140 -15.71 -1.17 -8.56
CA ARG A 140 -14.78 -0.27 -9.25
C ARG A 140 -13.34 -0.74 -9.13
N LYS A 141 -12.41 0.07 -9.64
CA LYS A 141 -10.98 -0.14 -9.50
C LYS A 141 -10.34 1.02 -8.74
N LEU A 142 -9.30 0.71 -7.97
CA LEU A 142 -8.41 1.67 -7.31
C LEU A 142 -7.00 1.50 -7.89
N LEU A 143 -6.36 2.60 -8.23
CA LEU A 143 -4.94 2.64 -8.60
C LEU A 143 -4.21 3.54 -7.61
N ILE A 144 -3.22 2.99 -6.90
CA ILE A 144 -2.27 3.75 -6.09
C ILE A 144 -0.93 3.67 -6.82
N GLU A 145 -0.33 4.81 -7.13
CA GLU A 145 0.88 4.86 -7.96
C GLU A 145 1.87 5.90 -7.42
N ALA A 146 3.15 5.59 -7.52
CA ALA A 146 4.23 6.55 -7.30
C ALA A 146 5.27 6.47 -8.42
N SER A 147 5.82 7.63 -8.80
CA SER A 147 6.97 7.72 -9.72
C SER A 147 8.23 7.87 -8.87
N ILE A 148 9.05 6.82 -8.84
CA ILE A 148 10.19 6.69 -7.92
C ILE A 148 11.47 6.42 -8.69
N LYS A 149 12.54 7.10 -8.31
CA LYS A 149 13.91 6.85 -8.75
C LYS A 149 14.75 6.40 -7.58
N LEU A 150 15.39 5.24 -7.73
CA LEU A 150 16.45 4.79 -6.85
C LEU A 150 17.82 5.05 -7.52
N PRO A 151 18.81 5.64 -6.83
CA PRO A 151 20.12 5.94 -7.39
C PRO A 151 20.82 4.71 -7.96
N ASN A 152 21.61 4.90 -9.02
CA ASN A 152 22.46 3.83 -9.58
C ASN A 152 23.81 3.72 -8.84
N THR A 153 23.75 3.70 -7.51
CA THR A 153 24.93 3.56 -6.64
C THR A 153 25.39 2.10 -6.63
N PRO A 154 26.70 1.80 -6.57
CA PRO A 154 27.20 0.43 -6.55
C PRO A 154 26.64 -0.38 -5.37
N ASP A 155 26.11 -1.56 -5.65
CA ASP A 155 25.46 -2.46 -4.67
C ASP A 155 26.37 -2.76 -3.47
N SER A 156 27.68 -2.85 -3.69
CA SER A 156 28.69 -3.08 -2.64
C SER A 156 28.69 -2.00 -1.55
N SER A 157 28.16 -0.81 -1.82
CA SER A 157 28.04 0.31 -0.88
C SER A 157 26.62 0.51 -0.33
N GLN A 158 25.71 -0.41 -0.63
CA GLN A 158 24.27 -0.27 -0.37
C GLN A 158 23.69 -1.41 0.48
N TRP A 159 24.52 -2.33 0.99
CA TRP A 159 24.07 -3.38 1.91
C TRP A 159 23.27 -2.81 3.08
N GLY A 160 22.04 -3.27 3.26
CA GLY A 160 21.13 -2.80 4.31
C GLY A 160 20.25 -1.62 3.92
N ILE A 161 20.50 -0.90 2.82
CA ILE A 161 19.60 0.16 2.36
C ILE A 161 18.32 -0.47 1.83
N TRP A 162 17.16 -0.05 2.37
CA TRP A 162 15.85 -0.64 2.11
C TRP A 162 14.79 0.45 1.89
N PRO A 163 14.69 1.05 0.68
CA PRO A 163 13.57 1.89 0.29
C PRO A 163 12.26 1.09 0.13
N ALA A 164 11.16 1.67 0.59
CA ALA A 164 9.83 1.07 0.49
C ALA A 164 8.73 2.09 0.13
N PHE A 165 7.83 1.68 -0.76
CA PHE A 165 6.55 2.31 -1.05
C PHE A 165 5.45 1.25 -0.94
N TRP A 166 4.53 1.46 0.00
CA TRP A 166 3.65 0.41 0.47
C TRP A 166 2.39 0.96 1.09
N THR A 167 1.47 0.08 1.46
CA THR A 167 0.21 0.44 2.12
C THR A 167 -0.08 -0.45 3.31
N MET A 168 -0.78 0.10 4.29
CA MET A 168 -1.25 -0.60 5.48
C MET A 168 -2.72 -0.31 5.70
N GLY A 169 -3.49 -1.31 6.11
CA GLY A 169 -4.90 -1.13 6.45
C GLY A 169 -5.08 -0.07 7.55
N ALA A 170 -6.02 0.86 7.35
CA ALA A 170 -6.26 1.99 8.24
C ALA A 170 -6.70 1.59 9.66
N ALA A 171 -7.14 0.33 9.84
CA ALA A 171 -7.40 -0.24 11.16
C ALA A 171 -6.13 -0.31 12.02
N PHE A 172 -4.94 -0.43 11.42
CA PHE A 172 -3.67 -0.49 12.14
C PHE A 172 -3.44 0.75 13.03
N ARG A 173 -3.62 1.96 12.48
CA ARG A 173 -3.58 3.21 13.27
C ARG A 173 -4.63 3.22 14.38
N LYS A 174 -5.86 2.80 14.08
CA LYS A 174 -6.99 2.82 15.04
C LYS A 174 -6.78 1.86 16.20
N ASN A 175 -6.06 0.76 15.97
CA ASN A 175 -5.76 -0.24 16.97
C ASN A 175 -4.46 0.06 17.73
N GLY A 176 -3.97 1.30 17.68
CA GLY A 176 -2.74 1.70 18.37
C GLY A 176 -1.49 1.05 17.78
N TYR A 177 -1.43 0.90 16.45
CA TYR A 177 -0.30 0.31 15.72
C TYR A 177 -0.07 -1.17 16.06
N THR A 178 -1.18 -1.89 16.23
CA THR A 178 -1.21 -3.34 16.45
C THR A 178 -2.16 -4.01 15.46
N GLY A 179 -2.07 -5.33 15.34
CA GLY A 179 -2.94 -6.12 14.47
C GLY A 179 -2.35 -6.44 13.09
N TRP A 180 -1.06 -6.18 12.85
CA TRP A 180 -0.35 -6.81 11.75
C TRP A 180 -0.24 -8.33 11.99
N PRO A 181 -0.38 -9.19 10.95
CA PRO A 181 -0.65 -8.88 9.54
C PRO A 181 -2.16 -8.81 9.22
N TYR A 182 -3.02 -9.06 10.21
CA TYR A 182 -4.48 -9.12 10.03
C TYR A 182 -5.08 -7.87 9.40
N THR A 183 -4.54 -6.68 9.69
CA THR A 183 -5.03 -5.41 9.12
C THR A 183 -4.77 -5.27 7.62
N GLY A 184 -3.91 -6.12 7.04
CA GLY A 184 -3.54 -6.10 5.64
C GLY A 184 -2.42 -5.11 5.33
N GLU A 185 -1.44 -5.58 4.57
CA GLU A 185 -0.30 -4.80 4.08
C GLU A 185 0.01 -5.23 2.63
N LEU A 186 0.28 -4.23 1.79
CA LEU A 186 0.55 -4.40 0.35
C LEU A 186 1.78 -3.60 -0.03
N ASP A 187 2.87 -4.30 -0.29
CA ASP A 187 4.16 -3.70 -0.62
C ASP A 187 4.24 -3.46 -2.12
N VAL A 188 4.09 -2.21 -2.53
CA VAL A 188 4.02 -1.82 -3.95
C VAL A 188 5.41 -1.80 -4.57
N MET A 189 6.41 -1.43 -3.79
CA MET A 189 7.82 -1.54 -4.14
C MET A 189 8.63 -1.63 -2.85
N GLU A 190 9.37 -2.71 -2.70
CA GLU A 190 10.57 -2.71 -1.88
C GLU A 190 11.78 -2.99 -2.76
N ALA A 191 12.93 -2.42 -2.40
CA ALA A 191 14.22 -2.84 -2.92
C ALA A 191 15.20 -2.88 -1.76
N VAL A 192 16.17 -3.79 -1.80
CA VAL A 192 17.14 -3.97 -0.71
C VAL A 192 18.55 -4.10 -1.24
N ASN A 193 19.53 -3.76 -0.41
CA ASN A 193 20.95 -3.99 -0.67
C ASN A 193 21.47 -3.31 -1.96
N GLY A 194 20.77 -2.26 -2.41
CA GLY A 194 21.03 -1.58 -3.67
C GLY A 194 20.74 -2.41 -4.92
N GLN A 195 20.09 -3.56 -4.83
CA GLN A 195 19.83 -4.42 -5.99
C GLN A 195 18.83 -3.78 -6.96
N GLY A 196 19.01 -4.03 -8.27
CA GLY A 196 18.02 -3.71 -9.31
C GLY A 196 16.84 -4.67 -9.35
N THR A 197 16.32 -5.08 -8.18
CA THR A 197 15.23 -6.04 -8.03
C THR A 197 14.15 -5.42 -7.17
N GLY A 198 12.93 -5.35 -7.69
CA GLY A 198 11.78 -4.89 -6.93
C GLY A 198 11.00 -6.07 -6.39
N TYR A 199 10.63 -5.98 -5.13
CA TYR A 199 9.85 -6.96 -4.37
C TYR A 199 8.42 -6.44 -4.22
N ASN A 200 7.46 -7.32 -4.48
CA ASN A 200 6.04 -7.06 -4.37
C ASN A 200 5.43 -8.12 -3.48
N THR A 201 4.79 -7.73 -2.38
CA THR A 201 4.38 -8.67 -1.36
C THR A 201 3.00 -8.33 -0.80
N VAL A 202 2.27 -9.37 -0.43
CA VAL A 202 1.03 -9.29 0.34
C VAL A 202 1.28 -9.88 1.71
N HIS A 203 1.03 -9.10 2.75
CA HIS A 203 0.99 -9.55 4.14
C HIS A 203 -0.45 -9.53 4.67
N CYS A 204 -0.91 -10.65 5.20
CA CYS A 204 -2.29 -10.86 5.60
C CYS A 204 -2.52 -12.03 6.55
N GLY A 205 -3.67 -12.00 7.22
CA GLY A 205 -4.14 -13.11 8.04
C GLY A 205 -3.43 -13.17 9.38
N VAL A 206 -2.60 -14.21 9.58
CA VAL A 206 -2.00 -14.50 10.89
C VAL A 206 -0.50 -14.72 10.79
N TYR A 207 0.23 -14.28 11.81
CA TYR A 207 1.65 -14.53 11.98
C TYR A 207 1.91 -15.44 13.19
N PRO A 208 2.81 -16.43 13.08
CA PRO A 208 3.48 -16.88 11.86
C PRO A 208 2.59 -17.78 10.97
N GLY A 209 2.93 -17.89 9.70
CA GLY A 209 2.26 -18.77 8.73
C GLY A 209 0.97 -18.17 8.16
N GLY A 210 -0.15 -18.87 8.37
CA GLY A 210 -1.44 -18.45 7.84
C GLY A 210 -1.53 -18.53 6.31
N VAL A 211 -2.63 -18.00 5.77
CA VAL A 211 -2.95 -18.05 4.33
C VAL A 211 -1.94 -17.28 3.47
N CYS A 212 -1.16 -16.39 4.08
CA CYS A 212 -0.17 -15.54 3.41
C CYS A 212 1.28 -15.96 3.70
N ASN A 213 1.52 -17.06 4.43
CA ASN A 213 2.86 -17.59 4.72
C ASN A 213 3.79 -16.61 5.45
N GLU A 214 3.28 -15.99 6.50
CA GLU A 214 3.96 -14.97 7.27
C GLU A 214 5.19 -15.51 8.03
N PRO A 215 6.31 -14.76 8.09
CA PRO A 215 6.48 -13.37 7.63
C PRO A 215 6.92 -13.22 6.16
N ASN A 216 6.89 -14.28 5.35
CA ASN A 216 7.37 -14.17 3.96
C ASN A 216 6.36 -13.50 3.02
N GLY A 217 5.06 -13.56 3.36
CA GLY A 217 4.00 -13.05 2.51
C GLY A 217 3.78 -13.87 1.23
N ILE A 218 2.82 -13.41 0.43
CA ILE A 218 2.62 -13.89 -0.95
C ILE A 218 3.36 -12.91 -1.86
N GLY A 219 4.58 -13.28 -2.24
CA GLY A 219 5.50 -12.37 -2.92
C GLY A 219 5.90 -12.74 -4.35
N PHE A 220 6.37 -11.75 -5.09
CA PHE A 220 7.02 -11.89 -6.39
C PHE A 220 8.15 -10.87 -6.54
N THR A 221 9.18 -11.23 -7.30
CA THR A 221 10.31 -10.34 -7.59
C THR A 221 10.46 -10.13 -9.09
N SER A 222 10.87 -8.92 -9.47
CA SER A 222 11.18 -8.62 -10.87
C SER A 222 12.30 -7.60 -11.00
N PRO A 223 13.19 -7.74 -12.00
CA PRO A 223 14.29 -6.80 -12.20
C PRO A 223 13.80 -5.45 -12.71
N PHE A 224 14.54 -4.38 -12.40
CA PHE A 224 14.42 -3.05 -13.01
C PHE A 224 15.78 -2.35 -13.07
N THR A 225 15.83 -1.28 -13.85
CA THR A 225 16.99 -0.43 -14.04
C THR A 225 17.06 0.64 -12.96
N LYS A 226 18.21 0.79 -12.29
CA LYS A 226 18.42 1.90 -11.34
C LYS A 226 18.86 3.17 -12.06
N GLY A 227 18.70 4.31 -11.41
CA GLY A 227 19.14 5.61 -11.90
C GLY A 227 18.12 6.38 -12.74
N GLU A 228 16.97 5.79 -13.02
CA GLU A 228 15.84 6.43 -13.71
C GLU A 228 14.54 6.31 -12.90
N PHE A 229 13.55 7.13 -13.26
CA PHE A 229 12.23 7.05 -12.66
C PHE A 229 11.45 5.89 -13.27
N HIS A 230 10.86 5.07 -12.41
CA HIS A 230 9.84 4.08 -12.76
C HIS A 230 8.54 4.40 -12.05
N THR A 231 7.40 4.12 -12.69
CA THR A 231 6.13 4.12 -11.97
C THR A 231 5.91 2.76 -11.33
N PHE A 232 5.73 2.74 -10.01
CA PHE A 232 5.32 1.56 -9.26
C PHE A 232 3.86 1.74 -8.87
N SER A 233 3.02 0.78 -9.22
CA SER A 233 1.57 0.92 -9.08
C SER A 233 0.90 -0.33 -8.53
N LEU A 234 -0.10 -0.12 -7.71
CA LEU A 234 -0.98 -1.13 -7.12
C LEU A 234 -2.40 -0.91 -7.66
N LEU A 235 -2.87 -1.86 -8.46
CA LEU A 235 -4.23 -1.89 -8.99
C LEU A 235 -5.08 -2.88 -8.19
N ILE A 236 -6.14 -2.40 -7.56
CA ILE A 236 -7.18 -3.25 -6.94
C ILE A 236 -8.39 -3.23 -7.86
N ASP A 237 -8.85 -4.38 -8.33
CA ASP A 237 -10.00 -4.51 -9.21
C ASP A 237 -11.13 -5.29 -8.53
N ARG A 238 -12.23 -4.57 -8.25
CA ARG A 238 -13.43 -5.10 -7.60
C ARG A 238 -14.63 -5.19 -8.55
N THR A 239 -14.38 -5.19 -9.86
CA THR A 239 -15.45 -5.15 -10.88
C THR A 239 -16.13 -6.52 -11.10
N ALA A 240 -15.51 -7.61 -10.64
CA ALA A 240 -16.02 -8.97 -10.86
C ALA A 240 -17.31 -9.31 -10.10
N GLY A 241 -17.68 -8.52 -9.07
CA GLY A 241 -18.90 -8.71 -8.28
C GLY A 241 -18.85 -9.84 -7.24
N THR A 242 -17.82 -10.69 -7.25
CA THR A 242 -17.56 -11.71 -6.22
C THR A 242 -16.12 -11.60 -5.74
N TRP A 243 -15.89 -11.66 -4.43
CA TRP A 243 -14.57 -11.43 -3.82
C TRP A 243 -13.49 -12.40 -4.33
N GLN A 244 -13.86 -13.63 -4.67
CA GLN A 244 -12.93 -14.65 -5.18
C GLN A 244 -12.30 -14.25 -6.53
N ASN A 245 -13.04 -13.47 -7.33
CA ASN A 245 -12.65 -13.04 -8.67
C ASN A 245 -12.17 -11.57 -8.70
N GLU A 246 -12.15 -10.89 -7.56
CA GLU A 246 -11.40 -9.64 -7.42
C GLU A 246 -9.90 -9.95 -7.41
N PHE A 247 -9.08 -8.97 -7.78
CA PHE A 247 -7.63 -9.13 -7.75
C PHE A 247 -6.89 -7.85 -7.36
N ILE A 248 -5.64 -8.05 -6.92
CA ILE A 248 -4.64 -7.01 -6.76
C ILE A 248 -3.54 -7.28 -7.78
N SER A 249 -3.09 -6.24 -8.49
CA SER A 249 -2.07 -6.28 -9.53
C SER A 249 -0.99 -5.27 -9.24
N TRP A 250 0.26 -5.70 -9.16
CA TRP A 250 1.44 -4.84 -9.09
C TRP A 250 1.94 -4.58 -10.49
N GLN A 251 2.14 -3.31 -10.81
CA GLN A 251 2.55 -2.84 -12.12
C GLN A 251 3.83 -2.02 -11.98
N ARG A 252 4.70 -2.17 -12.98
CA ARG A 252 5.86 -1.31 -13.18
C ARG A 252 5.81 -0.76 -14.59
N ASP A 253 5.88 0.56 -14.71
CA ASP A 253 5.78 1.28 -16.00
C ASP A 253 4.55 0.88 -16.83
N GLY A 254 3.40 0.70 -16.15
CA GLY A 254 2.14 0.27 -16.78
C GLY A 254 2.08 -1.21 -17.18
N VAL A 255 3.11 -2.00 -16.84
CA VAL A 255 3.18 -3.44 -17.13
C VAL A 255 3.00 -4.24 -15.85
N GLU A 256 1.99 -5.12 -15.82
CA GLU A 256 1.76 -6.06 -14.70
C GLU A 256 2.96 -6.98 -14.51
N LYS A 257 3.43 -7.08 -13.27
CA LYS A 257 4.51 -7.97 -12.85
C LYS A 257 3.98 -9.10 -11.98
N PHE A 258 2.98 -8.81 -11.14
CA PHE A 258 2.45 -9.76 -10.19
C PHE A 258 0.96 -9.54 -9.98
N ARG A 259 0.22 -10.64 -9.76
CA ARG A 259 -1.21 -10.59 -9.48
C ARG A 259 -1.58 -11.63 -8.42
N VAL A 260 -2.41 -11.20 -7.47
CA VAL A 260 -3.04 -12.07 -6.46
C VAL A 260 -4.54 -11.94 -6.55
N TRP A 261 -5.24 -13.08 -6.61
CA TRP A 261 -6.70 -13.14 -6.65
C TRP A 261 -7.26 -13.41 -5.25
N GLY A 262 -8.49 -12.97 -4.98
CA GLY A 262 -9.17 -13.31 -3.73
C GLY A 262 -9.26 -14.82 -3.50
N SER A 263 -9.51 -15.60 -4.56
CA SER A 263 -9.50 -17.07 -4.52
C SER A 263 -8.17 -17.68 -4.08
N ARG A 264 -7.03 -17.00 -4.30
CA ARG A 264 -5.71 -17.45 -3.82
C ARG A 264 -5.56 -17.25 -2.32
N VAL A 265 -6.07 -16.14 -1.78
CA VAL A 265 -6.09 -15.90 -0.32
C VAL A 265 -7.05 -16.87 0.36
N GLY A 266 -8.18 -17.16 -0.28
CA GLY A 266 -9.10 -18.23 0.14
C GLY A 266 -9.96 -17.91 1.37
N ASP A 267 -9.89 -16.68 1.89
CA ASP A 267 -10.69 -16.20 3.02
C ASP A 267 -11.24 -14.79 2.73
N GLU A 268 -12.58 -14.65 2.81
CA GLU A 268 -13.28 -13.42 2.42
C GLU A 268 -12.93 -12.24 3.33
N TYR A 269 -12.82 -12.47 4.64
CA TYR A 269 -12.53 -11.41 5.60
C TYR A 269 -11.10 -10.90 5.44
N THR A 270 -10.14 -11.81 5.29
CA THR A 270 -8.74 -11.48 5.03
C THR A 270 -8.60 -10.73 3.70
N TRP A 271 -9.30 -11.17 2.65
CA TRP A 271 -9.35 -10.45 1.38
C TRP A 271 -9.98 -9.05 1.51
N GLY A 272 -11.03 -8.93 2.31
CA GLY A 272 -11.69 -7.66 2.61
C GLY A 272 -10.77 -6.66 3.34
N ASN A 273 -9.93 -7.14 4.26
CA ASN A 273 -8.93 -6.29 4.92
C ASN A 273 -7.89 -5.74 3.94
N LEU A 274 -7.51 -6.52 2.93
CA LEU A 274 -6.58 -6.09 1.87
C LEU A 274 -7.21 -5.10 0.87
N THR A 275 -8.49 -5.26 0.53
CA THR A 275 -9.04 -4.62 -0.68
C THR A 275 -10.33 -3.82 -0.48
N HIS A 276 -11.12 -4.11 0.55
CA HIS A 276 -12.44 -3.49 0.77
C HIS A 276 -12.38 -2.35 1.77
N LEU A 277 -11.50 -2.48 2.77
CA LEU A 277 -11.31 -1.48 3.82
C LEU A 277 -10.32 -0.39 3.39
N PRO A 278 -10.39 0.80 4.03
CA PRO A 278 -9.42 1.86 3.77
C PRO A 278 -8.00 1.46 4.18
N MET A 279 -7.02 1.92 3.41
CA MET A 279 -5.58 1.81 3.66
C MET A 279 -4.94 3.20 3.62
N PHE A 280 -3.81 3.37 4.30
CA PHE A 280 -2.96 4.55 4.14
C PHE A 280 -1.66 4.14 3.43
N ILE A 281 -1.01 5.12 2.83
CA ILE A 281 0.23 4.96 2.07
C ILE A 281 1.42 5.24 2.99
N LEU A 282 2.50 4.49 2.83
CA LEU A 282 3.76 4.70 3.50
C LEU A 282 4.90 4.87 2.49
N LEU A 283 5.87 5.71 2.86
CA LEU A 283 7.14 5.92 2.17
C LEU A 283 8.25 5.95 3.20
N ASP A 284 9.29 5.16 3.01
CA ASP A 284 10.48 5.20 3.86
C ASP A 284 11.74 4.67 3.18
N VAL A 285 12.86 4.88 3.86
CA VAL A 285 14.12 4.17 3.60
C VAL A 285 14.63 3.62 4.92
N ALA A 286 14.44 2.33 5.16
CA ALA A 286 14.99 1.60 6.29
C ALA A 286 16.47 1.23 6.08
N ILE A 287 17.15 0.94 7.19
CA ILE A 287 18.58 0.56 7.22
C ILE A 287 18.72 -0.73 8.02
N GLY A 288 19.22 -1.77 7.36
CA GLY A 288 19.36 -3.11 7.91
C GLY A 288 18.00 -3.79 8.10
N GLY A 289 17.92 -4.69 9.08
CA GLY A 289 16.69 -5.44 9.37
C GLY A 289 16.59 -6.78 8.64
N ALA A 290 15.52 -7.50 8.95
CA ALA A 290 15.36 -8.90 8.61
C ALA A 290 15.39 -9.16 7.09
N LEU A 291 14.72 -8.34 6.28
CA LEU A 291 14.65 -8.54 4.84
C LEU A 291 16.02 -8.35 4.16
N PRO A 292 16.73 -7.21 4.31
CA PRO A 292 18.08 -7.06 3.75
C PRO A 292 19.04 -8.17 4.17
N ASN A 293 18.99 -8.60 5.43
CA ASN A 293 19.83 -9.69 5.96
C ASN A 293 19.51 -11.04 5.32
N ALA A 294 18.22 -11.37 5.19
CA ALA A 294 17.78 -12.63 4.59
C ALA A 294 18.20 -12.72 3.12
N ILE A 295 18.09 -11.63 2.37
CA ILE A 295 18.50 -11.56 0.96
C ILE A 295 20.04 -11.58 0.82
N ALA A 296 20.76 -10.93 1.73
CA ALA A 296 22.23 -10.91 1.70
C ALA A 296 22.86 -12.24 2.15
N GLY A 297 22.19 -12.96 3.06
CA GLY A 297 22.76 -14.13 3.73
C GLY A 297 23.76 -13.79 4.85
N PHE A 298 23.86 -12.51 5.23
CA PHE A 298 24.70 -12.01 6.33
C PHE A 298 24.11 -10.72 6.93
N TRP A 299 24.69 -10.23 8.02
CA TRP A 299 24.23 -9.02 8.69
C TRP A 299 24.57 -7.75 7.91
N THR A 300 23.56 -6.93 7.68
CA THR A 300 23.63 -5.62 7.04
C THR A 300 23.09 -4.54 8.00
N PRO A 301 23.50 -3.26 7.86
CA PRO A 301 24.47 -2.73 6.91
C PRO A 301 25.92 -3.16 7.20
N THR A 302 26.80 -2.93 6.22
CA THR A 302 28.25 -3.16 6.35
C THR A 302 28.98 -1.85 6.69
N ALA A 303 30.29 -1.93 6.96
CA ALA A 303 31.12 -0.74 7.15
C ALA A 303 31.10 0.18 5.91
N ASP A 304 31.08 -0.43 4.72
CA ASP A 304 31.10 0.24 3.42
C ASP A 304 29.73 0.80 3.00
N THR A 305 28.66 0.49 3.74
CA THR A 305 27.34 1.04 3.47
C THR A 305 27.33 2.55 3.69
N ILE A 306 26.96 3.29 2.64
CA ILE A 306 26.88 4.75 2.63
C ILE A 306 25.43 5.25 2.79
N GLY A 307 25.28 6.48 3.25
CA GLY A 307 24.01 7.22 3.22
C GLY A 307 24.05 8.34 2.17
N GLY A 308 23.24 9.38 2.36
CA GLY A 308 23.15 10.53 1.48
C GLY A 308 22.35 10.24 0.22
N LEU A 309 22.43 11.13 -0.77
CA LEU A 309 21.66 11.03 -2.02
C LEU A 309 21.97 9.77 -2.84
N GLY A 310 23.12 9.13 -2.62
CA GLY A 310 23.44 7.83 -3.21
C GLY A 310 22.57 6.68 -2.69
N SER A 311 21.93 6.86 -1.54
CA SER A 311 21.08 5.84 -0.88
C SER A 311 19.63 6.33 -0.70
N ALA A 312 19.25 7.40 -1.40
CA ALA A 312 17.94 8.03 -1.25
C ALA A 312 16.84 7.29 -2.03
N MET A 313 15.60 7.50 -1.60
CA MET A 313 14.41 7.29 -2.43
C MET A 313 13.93 8.66 -2.92
N ILE A 314 13.91 8.86 -4.25
CA ILE A 314 13.52 10.13 -4.87
C ILE A 314 12.16 9.93 -5.53
N ILE A 315 11.17 10.73 -5.14
CA ILE A 315 9.77 10.55 -5.52
C ILE A 315 9.26 11.81 -6.22
N ASP A 316 8.81 11.65 -7.46
CA ASP A 316 8.24 12.71 -8.30
C ASP A 316 6.77 12.96 -7.93
N TYR A 317 5.98 11.90 -7.72
CA TYR A 317 4.63 12.04 -7.17
C TYR A 317 4.16 10.76 -6.47
N VAL A 318 3.11 10.92 -5.66
CA VAL A 318 2.20 9.84 -5.26
C VAL A 318 0.78 10.22 -5.65
N ALA A 319 0.03 9.31 -6.26
CA ALA A 319 -1.32 9.56 -6.72
C ALA A 319 -2.25 8.36 -6.47
N VAL A 320 -3.52 8.69 -6.21
CA VAL A 320 -4.59 7.73 -6.00
C VAL A 320 -5.72 8.04 -6.97
N TYR A 321 -6.12 7.03 -7.73
CA TYR A 321 -7.20 7.14 -8.71
C TYR A 321 -8.30 6.12 -8.41
N ASN A 322 -9.55 6.52 -8.65
CA ASN A 322 -10.67 5.60 -8.71
C ASN A 322 -11.22 5.57 -10.12
N SER A 323 -11.58 4.39 -10.62
CA SER A 323 -12.26 4.31 -11.90
C SER A 323 -13.59 5.05 -11.85
N LEU A 324 -13.97 5.66 -12.96
CA LEU A 324 -15.31 6.24 -13.12
C LEU A 324 -16.36 5.11 -13.03
N SER A 325 -17.60 5.46 -12.68
CA SER A 325 -18.68 4.48 -12.79
C SER A 325 -18.86 4.07 -14.25
N ASN A 326 -19.06 2.78 -14.50
CA ASN A 326 -19.69 2.33 -15.73
C ASN A 326 -21.18 2.71 -15.71
N THR A 327 -21.48 4.01 -15.72
CA THR A 327 -22.78 4.46 -16.19
C THR A 327 -22.71 4.32 -17.71
N THR A 328 -23.17 3.17 -18.20
CA THR A 328 -23.85 3.15 -19.50
C THR A 328 -24.99 4.16 -19.38
N SER A 329 -24.74 5.41 -19.73
CA SER A 329 -25.80 6.26 -20.22
C SER A 329 -26.29 5.56 -21.49
N SER A 330 -27.32 4.74 -21.34
CA SER A 330 -28.27 4.54 -22.42
C SER A 330 -28.77 5.94 -22.77
N SER A 331 -28.14 6.57 -23.74
CA SER A 331 -28.69 7.74 -24.40
C SER A 331 -29.98 7.25 -25.06
N ILE A 332 -31.09 7.38 -24.34
CA ILE A 332 -32.39 7.39 -24.98
C ILE A 332 -32.37 8.64 -25.85
N SER A 333 -32.08 8.45 -27.13
CA SER A 333 -32.30 9.46 -28.14
C SER A 333 -33.80 9.66 -28.23
N SER A 334 -34.33 10.64 -27.50
CA SER A 334 -35.70 11.09 -27.68
C SER A 334 -35.75 11.80 -29.03
N THR A 335 -36.19 11.08 -30.07
CA THR A 335 -36.56 11.68 -31.35
C THR A 335 -37.84 12.46 -31.11
N THR A 336 -37.74 13.77 -30.95
CA THR A 336 -38.91 14.66 -30.92
C THR A 336 -39.45 14.78 -32.33
N THR A 337 -40.49 14.01 -32.65
CA THR A 337 -41.27 14.22 -33.87
C THR A 337 -42.17 15.42 -33.66
N THR A 338 -41.80 16.57 -34.22
CA THR A 338 -42.65 17.75 -34.30
C THR A 338 -43.79 17.46 -35.28
N GLN A 339 -44.98 17.14 -34.77
CA GLN A 339 -46.21 17.22 -35.56
C GLN A 339 -46.72 18.66 -35.55
N THR A 340 -46.63 19.32 -36.70
CA THR A 340 -47.31 20.58 -36.97
C THR A 340 -48.76 20.26 -37.35
N SER A 341 -49.72 20.57 -36.47
CA SER A 341 -51.14 20.59 -36.82
C SER A 341 -51.63 22.04 -36.88
N THR A 342 -52.12 22.42 -38.05
CA THR A 342 -52.71 23.72 -38.37
C THR A 342 -54.09 23.86 -37.71
N LEU A 343 -54.28 24.93 -36.93
CA LEU A 343 -55.57 25.32 -36.35
C LEU A 343 -56.49 25.91 -37.43
N SER A 344 -57.62 25.26 -37.69
CA SER A 344 -58.77 25.86 -38.38
C SER A 344 -59.79 26.32 -37.34
N THR A 345 -60.05 27.62 -37.29
CA THR A 345 -61.04 28.25 -36.42
C THR A 345 -62.44 28.01 -36.98
N THR A 346 -63.36 27.44 -36.19
CA THR A 346 -64.80 27.68 -36.39
C THR A 346 -65.53 27.64 -35.05
N SER A 347 -66.32 28.67 -34.84
CA SER A 347 -67.07 29.04 -33.65
C SER A 347 -68.46 28.38 -33.62
N ARG A 348 -68.90 27.86 -32.46
CA ARG A 348 -70.34 27.87 -32.08
C ARG A 348 -70.63 27.47 -30.61
N VAL A 349 -71.19 28.44 -29.88
CA VAL A 349 -72.42 28.46 -29.04
C VAL A 349 -72.65 27.40 -27.94
N THR A 350 -72.93 27.98 -26.76
CA THR A 350 -73.61 27.53 -25.51
C THR A 350 -74.65 26.41 -25.57
N SER A 351 -74.69 25.57 -24.52
CA SER A 351 -75.87 25.43 -23.64
C SER A 351 -75.62 24.51 -22.43
N GLN A 352 -76.28 24.85 -21.32
CA GLN A 352 -76.34 24.21 -20.00
C GLN A 352 -76.86 22.76 -20.02
N SER A 353 -76.47 21.95 -19.03
CA SER A 353 -77.42 21.16 -18.22
C SER A 353 -76.78 20.53 -16.97
N SER A 354 -77.64 20.26 -16.01
CA SER A 354 -77.48 20.06 -14.57
C SER A 354 -77.27 18.61 -14.07
N SER A 355 -76.95 18.51 -12.77
CA SER A 355 -77.27 17.47 -11.75
C SER A 355 -76.58 16.07 -11.74
N VAL A 356 -75.52 15.92 -10.91
CA VAL A 356 -75.39 15.21 -9.59
C VAL A 356 -76.37 14.04 -9.24
N PRO A 357 -76.06 13.00 -8.40
CA PRO A 357 -74.83 12.24 -8.04
C PRO A 357 -75.00 10.69 -7.97
N ALA A 358 -73.91 9.91 -7.79
CA ALA A 358 -73.85 8.77 -6.84
C ALA A 358 -72.42 8.20 -6.64
N THR A 359 -71.89 8.48 -5.45
CA THR A 359 -70.98 7.75 -4.53
C THR A 359 -70.30 6.44 -4.99
N THR A 360 -68.97 6.32 -4.81
CA THR A 360 -68.30 5.49 -3.75
C THR A 360 -66.78 5.72 -3.72
N ARG A 361 -66.26 5.86 -2.48
CA ARG A 361 -64.87 6.12 -2.01
C ARG A 361 -63.78 5.24 -2.65
N THR A 362 -62.56 5.78 -2.79
CA THR A 362 -61.40 5.46 -1.92
C THR A 362 -60.30 6.53 -2.04
N SER A 363 -59.73 6.85 -0.89
CA SER A 363 -58.97 8.04 -0.49
C SER A 363 -57.47 7.98 -0.77
N THR A 364 -56.93 9.10 -1.25
CA THR A 364 -55.52 9.50 -1.18
C THR A 364 -55.18 10.02 0.23
N SER A 365 -54.08 9.57 0.83
CA SER A 365 -53.50 10.21 2.01
C SER A 365 -52.07 10.66 1.74
N VAL A 366 -51.88 11.98 1.80
CA VAL A 366 -50.58 12.66 1.89
C VAL A 366 -50.21 12.70 3.37
N VAL A 367 -49.05 12.17 3.74
CA VAL A 367 -48.49 12.32 5.09
C VAL A 367 -47.31 13.29 5.03
N LYS A 368 -47.49 14.40 5.73
CA LYS A 368 -46.48 15.39 6.12
C LYS A 368 -45.88 14.91 7.44
N THR A 369 -44.56 14.77 7.56
CA THR A 369 -43.92 14.44 8.85
C THR A 369 -43.02 15.58 9.30
N THR A 370 -43.41 16.15 10.44
CA THR A 370 -42.71 17.17 11.22
C THR A 370 -41.68 16.52 12.14
N THR A 371 -40.53 17.18 12.27
CA THR A 371 -39.42 16.94 13.19
C THR A 371 -39.89 16.73 14.64
N ARG A 372 -39.36 15.68 15.31
CA ARG A 372 -39.54 15.46 16.75
C ARG A 372 -38.19 15.34 17.45
N THR A 373 -37.91 16.32 18.31
CA THR A 373 -36.81 16.35 19.27
C THR A 373 -36.97 15.24 20.31
N THR A 374 -35.93 14.44 20.52
CA THR A 374 -35.85 13.45 21.61
C THR A 374 -34.94 13.97 22.71
N THR A 375 -35.52 14.28 23.86
CA THR A 375 -34.82 14.52 25.13
C THR A 375 -34.65 13.17 25.84
N THR A 376 -33.41 12.73 26.02
CA THR A 376 -33.08 11.53 26.80
C THR A 376 -32.68 11.96 28.22
N THR A 377 -33.54 11.65 29.19
CA THR A 377 -33.27 11.89 30.61
C THR A 377 -32.27 10.86 31.14
N ALA A 378 -31.17 11.34 31.71
CA ALA A 378 -30.17 10.54 32.40
C ALA A 378 -30.76 9.88 33.65
N LYS A 379 -30.61 8.56 33.78
CA LYS A 379 -30.89 7.81 35.01
C LYS A 379 -29.58 7.21 35.50
N THR A 380 -29.08 7.78 36.58
CA THR A 380 -27.92 7.34 37.36
C THR A 380 -28.17 5.95 37.96
N THR A 381 -27.28 5.00 37.68
CA THR A 381 -27.24 3.68 38.33
C THR A 381 -26.17 3.70 39.45
N PRO A 382 -26.42 3.14 40.64
CA PRO A 382 -25.47 3.19 41.76
C PRO A 382 -24.23 2.31 41.53
N LYS A 383 -23.06 2.88 41.83
CA LYS A 383 -21.78 2.19 42.02
C LYS A 383 -21.92 1.11 43.10
N THR A 384 -21.76 -0.16 42.73
CA THR A 384 -21.46 -1.24 43.66
C THR A 384 -19.96 -1.40 43.77
N THR A 385 -19.46 -1.15 44.98
CA THR A 385 -18.06 -1.25 45.38
C THR A 385 -17.70 -2.72 45.58
N ALA A 386 -17.07 -3.35 44.58
CA ALA A 386 -16.41 -4.64 44.77
C ALA A 386 -15.00 -4.41 45.33
N LYS A 387 -14.84 -4.67 46.63
CA LYS A 387 -13.53 -4.86 47.29
C LYS A 387 -12.91 -6.14 46.72
N THR A 388 -11.90 -6.01 45.87
CA THR A 388 -11.00 -7.12 45.54
C THR A 388 -9.76 -6.98 46.42
N THR A 389 -9.65 -7.86 47.41
CA THR A 389 -8.50 -7.97 48.30
C THR A 389 -7.27 -8.40 47.51
N ALA A 390 -6.29 -7.49 47.39
CA ALA A 390 -4.95 -7.83 46.91
C ALA A 390 -4.29 -8.75 47.95
N LYS A 391 -4.07 -10.02 47.59
CA LYS A 391 -3.27 -10.97 48.37
C LYS A 391 -1.85 -10.97 47.80
N THR A 392 -1.03 -10.08 48.32
CA THR A 392 0.42 -10.05 48.11
C THR A 392 1.01 -11.33 48.69
N THR A 393 1.47 -12.25 47.85
CA THR A 393 2.27 -13.39 48.30
C THR A 393 3.73 -13.06 48.02
N ALA A 394 4.38 -12.49 49.04
CA ALA A 394 5.83 -12.36 49.09
C ALA A 394 6.44 -13.77 49.12
N LYS A 395 7.24 -14.11 48.11
CA LYS A 395 8.08 -15.31 48.12
C LYS A 395 9.49 -14.88 48.49
N THR A 396 9.77 -14.83 49.78
CA THR A 396 11.12 -14.82 50.36
C THR A 396 11.67 -16.24 50.30
N THR A 397 12.84 -16.42 49.69
CA THR A 397 13.65 -17.65 49.83
C THR A 397 15.13 -17.25 49.76
N PRO A 398 16.01 -17.87 50.57
CA PRO A 398 17.05 -17.14 51.29
C PRO A 398 18.42 -17.08 50.62
N LYS A 399 19.18 -16.06 51.04
CA LYS A 399 20.64 -15.92 50.92
C LYS A 399 21.35 -17.25 51.20
N THR A 400 22.13 -17.72 50.25
CA THR A 400 23.22 -18.67 50.48
C THR A 400 24.54 -17.91 50.39
N THR A 401 25.21 -17.82 51.53
CA THR A 401 26.55 -17.26 51.69
C THR A 401 27.56 -18.25 51.13
N ALA A 402 28.21 -17.93 50.00
CA ALA A 402 29.35 -18.69 49.50
C ALA A 402 30.64 -18.08 50.06
N ARG A 403 31.33 -18.93 50.81
CA ARG A 403 32.56 -18.73 51.58
C ARG A 403 33.76 -18.50 50.65
N THR A 404 34.43 -17.37 50.83
CA THR A 404 35.74 -17.04 50.27
C THR A 404 36.78 -18.04 50.76
N THR A 405 37.49 -18.69 49.84
CA THR A 405 38.71 -19.45 50.16
C THR A 405 39.86 -18.81 49.39
N ALA A 406 40.61 -17.95 50.07
CA ALA A 406 41.86 -17.39 49.54
C ALA A 406 42.93 -18.48 49.55
N LYS A 407 43.55 -18.73 48.40
CA LYS A 407 44.71 -19.61 48.27
C LYS A 407 45.91 -18.74 47.97
N THR A 408 46.74 -18.56 48.99
CA THR A 408 48.06 -17.95 48.94
C THR A 408 48.93 -18.71 47.95
N THR A 409 49.51 -18.03 46.96
CA THR A 409 50.64 -18.54 46.17
C THR A 409 51.82 -17.60 46.35
N THR A 410 52.86 -18.17 46.93
CA THR A 410 54.20 -17.63 47.16
C THR A 410 54.86 -17.26 45.83
N ARG A 411 55.34 -16.01 45.72
CA ARG A 411 56.26 -15.57 44.66
C ARG A 411 57.69 -15.72 45.17
N LYS A 412 58.52 -16.46 44.43
CA LYS A 412 59.98 -16.41 44.47
C LYS A 412 60.45 -15.33 43.50
N ALA A 413 61.56 -14.70 43.86
CA ALA A 413 62.33 -13.64 43.19
C ALA A 413 61.75 -12.22 43.34
#